data_AF-A0A376TER3-F1
#
_entry.id   AF-A0A376TER3-F1
#
_cell.length_a   1.000
_cell.length_b   1.000
_cell.length_c   1.000
_cell.angle_alpha   90.00
_cell.angle_beta   90.00
_cell.angle_gamma   90.00
#
_symmetry.space_group_name_H-M   'P 1'
#
loop_
_entity.id
_entity.type
_entity.pdbx_description
1 polymer ?
#
loop_
_entity_poly.entity_id
_entity_poly.type
_entity_poly.pdbx_seq_one_letter_code
_entity_poly.pdbx_strand_id
1 'polypeptide(L)' 'MVPTHFAKPWLNEGKWVALELENPFPDSACCLTWQQNDMSPALTWLLEYLGDSETLNKEWLREPEETPATGD' A
#
# COMPACT_ATOMS: atom_id res chain seq x y z
N MET A 1 -6.92 12.06 -10.08
CA MET A 1 -6.33 10.77 -9.63
C MET A 1 -7.01 10.33 -8.36
N VAL A 2 -7.27 9.04 -8.24
CA VAL A 2 -7.92 8.40 -7.09
C VAL A 2 -7.06 7.20 -6.69
N PRO A 3 -6.83 6.93 -5.40
CA PRO A 3 -6.10 5.72 -4.97
C PRO A 3 -6.77 4.44 -5.48
N THR A 4 -5.96 3.46 -5.90
CA THR A 4 -6.43 2.21 -6.51
C THR A 4 -7.44 1.46 -5.63
N HIS A 5 -7.14 1.25 -4.33
CA HIS A 5 -8.05 0.57 -3.40
C HIS A 5 -9.44 1.20 -3.30
N PHE A 6 -9.54 2.52 -3.49
CA PHE A 6 -10.82 3.24 -3.50
C PHE A 6 -11.55 3.08 -4.83
N ALA A 7 -10.81 3.06 -5.95
CA ALA A 7 -11.37 2.87 -7.29
C ALA A 7 -11.80 1.42 -7.57
N LYS A 8 -11.17 0.45 -6.88
CA LYS A 8 -11.30 -1.00 -7.12
C LYS A 8 -12.75 -1.52 -7.16
N PRO A 9 -13.66 -1.15 -6.23
CA PRO A 9 -15.06 -1.59 -6.30
C PRO A 9 -15.75 -1.12 -7.59
N TRP A 10 -15.50 0.13 -8.00
CA TRP A 10 -16.13 0.74 -9.18
C TRP A 10 -15.56 0.19 -10.50
N LEU A 11 -14.26 -0.12 -10.52
CA LEU A 11 -13.60 -0.81 -11.63
C LEU A 11 -14.16 -2.23 -11.79
N ASN A 12 -14.30 -2.97 -10.69
CA ASN A 12 -14.84 -4.33 -10.68
C ASN A 12 -16.31 -4.37 -11.10
N GLU A 13 -17.09 -3.35 -10.76
CA GLU A 13 -18.48 -3.18 -11.20
C GLU A 13 -18.61 -2.68 -12.65
N GLY A 14 -17.49 -2.43 -13.35
CA GLY A 14 -17.46 -1.89 -14.71
C GLY A 14 -18.00 -0.47 -14.84
N LYS A 15 -18.19 0.22 -13.71
CA LYS A 15 -18.68 1.61 -13.67
C LYS A 15 -17.59 2.59 -14.06
N TRP A 16 -16.35 2.28 -13.71
CA TRP A 16 -15.16 3.09 -14.02
C TRP A 16 -14.22 2.33 -14.95
N VAL A 17 -13.36 3.08 -15.65
CA VAL A 17 -12.24 2.55 -16.44
C VAL A 17 -10.95 3.23 -16.02
N ALA A 18 -9.88 2.44 -15.85
CA ALA A 18 -8.55 2.97 -15.57
C ALA A 18 -7.95 3.56 -16.85
N LEU A 19 -7.34 4.75 -16.73
CA LEU A 19 -6.60 5.38 -17.81
C LEU A 19 -5.12 5.37 -17.48
N GLU A 20 -4.32 4.81 -18.37
CA GLU A 20 -2.86 4.87 -18.27
C GLU A 20 -2.39 6.24 -18.75
N LEU A 21 -1.59 6.90 -17.90
CA LEU A 21 -1.03 8.21 -18.23
C LEU A 21 0.22 8.03 -19.06
N GLU A 22 0.36 8.80 -20.15
CA GLU A 22 1.58 8.83 -20.96
C GLU A 22 2.82 9.19 -20.12
N ASN A 23 2.64 10.01 -19.09
CA ASN A 23 3.68 10.36 -18.15
C ASN A 23 3.26 9.97 -16.72
N PRO A 24 3.73 8.83 -16.19
CA PRO A 24 3.33 8.36 -14.87
C PRO A 24 3.86 9.28 -13.77
N PHE A 25 3.11 9.34 -12.67
CA PHE A 25 3.59 9.98 -11.46
C PHE A 25 4.59 9.06 -10.75
N PRO A 26 5.60 9.60 -10.05
CA PRO A 26 6.44 8.79 -9.19
C PRO A 26 5.59 8.15 -8.09
N ASP A 27 6.07 7.01 -7.59
CA ASP A 27 5.45 6.35 -6.44
C ASP A 27 5.37 7.34 -5.26
N SER A 28 4.23 7.32 -4.57
CA SER A 28 4.04 8.17 -3.40
C SER A 28 4.96 7.72 -2.27
N ALA A 29 5.66 8.66 -1.64
CA ALA A 29 6.44 8.38 -0.45
C ALA A 29 5.49 7.99 0.70
N CYS A 30 5.53 6.72 1.07
CA CYS A 30 4.78 6.18 2.19
C CYS A 30 5.66 6.16 3.43
N CYS A 31 5.27 6.88 4.49
CA CYS A 31 6.08 7.02 5.70
C CYS A 31 5.27 6.68 6.96
N LEU A 32 5.92 6.00 7.91
CA LEU A 32 5.43 5.83 9.27
C LEU A 32 6.04 6.91 10.15
N THR A 33 5.22 7.53 10.99
CA THR A 33 5.66 8.54 11.97
C THR A 33 5.16 8.18 13.35
N TRP A 34 5.93 8.51 14.38
CA TRP A 34 5.60 8.26 15.77
C TRP A 34 6.22 9.33 16.68
N GLN A 35 5.75 9.42 17.93
CA GLN A 35 6.34 10.32 18.91
C GLN A 35 7.60 9.69 19.51
N GLN A 36 8.75 10.34 19.35
CA GLN A 36 10.04 9.81 19.85
C GLN A 36 10.07 9.65 21.38
N ASN A 37 9.27 10.44 22.11
CA ASN A 37 9.22 10.39 23.56
C ASN A 37 8.25 9.33 24.11
N ASP A 38 7.51 8.63 23.23
CA ASP A 38 6.51 7.61 23.59
C ASP A 38 6.81 6.29 22.85
N MET A 39 8.00 5.76 23.12
CA MET A 39 8.51 4.52 22.53
C MET A 39 8.14 3.32 23.39
N SER A 40 6.93 2.78 23.16
CA SER A 40 6.54 1.51 23.79
C SER A 40 7.37 0.33 23.26
N PRO A 41 7.58 -0.75 24.04
CA PRO A 41 8.27 -1.95 23.57
C PRO A 41 7.63 -2.55 22.31
N ALA A 42 6.30 -2.46 22.18
CA ALA A 42 5.57 -2.94 21.01
C ALA A 42 5.87 -2.10 19.76
N LEU A 43 5.98 -0.77 19.90
CA LEU A 43 6.36 0.12 18.81
C LEU A 43 7.81 -0.13 18.37
N THR A 44 8.73 -0.33 19.33
CA THR A 44 10.11 -0.67 19.00
C THR A 44 10.20 -1.97 18.21
N TRP A 45 9.53 -3.03 18.70
CA TRP A 45 9.48 -4.30 17.98
C TRP A 45 8.91 -4.15 16.57
N LEU A 46 7.85 -3.35 16.42
CA LEU A 46 7.22 -3.12 15.12
C LEU A 46 8.19 -2.42 14.16
N LEU A 47 8.90 -1.39 14.60
CA LEU A 47 9.86 -0.67 13.76
C LEU A 47 11.05 -1.56 13.38
N GLU A 48 11.53 -2.40 14.30
CA GLU A 48 12.56 -3.40 14.02
C GLU A 48 12.08 -4.46 13.02
N TYR A 49 10.83 -4.90 13.15
CA TYR A 49 10.21 -5.86 12.24
C TYR A 49 10.01 -5.30 10.83
N LEU A 50 9.50 -4.07 10.72
CA LEU A 50 9.30 -3.41 9.43
C LEU A 50 10.63 -3.04 8.77
N GLY A 51 11.68 -2.78 9.55
CA GLY A 51 13.05 -2.63 9.07
C GLY A 51 13.22 -1.48 8.07
N ASP A 52 13.23 -1.81 6.77
CA ASP A 52 13.42 -0.88 5.67
C ASP A 52 12.12 -0.45 5.00
N SER A 53 12.21 0.59 4.16
CA SER A 53 11.06 1.14 3.44
C SER A 53 10.42 0.15 2.46
N GLU A 54 11.18 -0.81 1.93
CA GLU A 54 10.66 -1.82 0.99
C GLU A 54 9.74 -2.80 1.72
N THR A 55 10.23 -3.34 2.84
CA THR A 55 9.49 -4.25 3.72
C THR A 55 8.27 -3.55 4.31
N LEU A 56 8.41 -2.31 4.79
CA LEU A 56 7.28 -1.50 5.27
C LEU A 56 6.22 -1.28 4.19
N ASN A 57 6.64 -0.91 2.97
CA ASN A 57 5.69 -0.68 1.89
C ASN A 57 4.95 -1.98 1.54
N LYS A 58 5.68 -3.09 1.40
CA LYS A 58 5.13 -4.39 0.99
C LYS A 58 4.17 -4.99 2.01
N GLU A 59 4.54 -5.03 3.28
CA GLU A 59 3.78 -5.76 4.30
C GLU A 59 2.59 -4.96 4.86
N TRP A 60 2.67 -3.63 4.86
CA TRP A 60 1.70 -2.78 5.55
C TRP A 60 0.87 -1.86 4.66
N LEU A 61 1.39 -1.44 3.51
CA LEU A 61 0.80 -0.35 2.72
C LEU A 61 0.39 -0.76 1.31
N ARG A 62 1.08 -1.73 0.71
CA ARG A 62 0.78 -2.24 -0.62
C ARG A 62 -0.44 -3.15 -0.54
N GLU A 63 -1.32 -3.05 -1.54
CA GLU A 63 -2.41 -4.01 -1.68
C GLU A 63 -1.82 -5.42 -1.85
N PRO A 64 -2.39 -6.44 -1.18
CA PRO A 64 -2.01 -7.82 -1.48
C PRO A 64 -2.28 -8.07 -2.96
N GLU A 65 -1.26 -8.57 -3.66
CA GLU A 65 -1.44 -8.91 -5.07
C GLU A 65 -2.57 -9.93 -5.17
N GLU A 66 -3.52 -9.66 -6.07
CA GLU A 66 -4.62 -10.59 -6.30
C GLU A 66 -4.02 -11.93 -6.69
N THR A 67 -4.21 -12.93 -5.83
CA THR A 67 -3.79 -14.29 -6.13
C THR A 67 -4.55 -14.67 -7.40
N PRO A 68 -3.87 -15.02 -8.51
CA PRO A 68 -4.58 -15.40 -9.71
C PRO A 68 -5.50 -16.54 -9.32
N ALA A 69 -6.79 -16.41 -9.65
CA ALA A 69 -7.77 -17.45 -9.44
C ALA A 69 -7.17 -18.72 -10.04
N THR A 70 -6.78 -19.66 -9.16
CA THR A 70 -6.39 -20.99 -9.57
C THR A 70 -7.68 -21.57 -10.13
N GLY A 71 -7.82 -21.50 -11.45
CA GLY A 71 -8.89 -22.17 -12.16
C GLY A 71 -8.76 -23.65 -11.90
N ASP A 72 -9.80 -24.22 -11.31
CA ASP A 72 -10.13 -25.64 -11.37
C ASP A 72 -10.42 -26.02 -12.83
#